data_AF-A0A928RFN4-F1
#
_entry.id   AF-A0A928RFN4-F1
#
_cell.length_a   1.000
_cell.length_b   1.000
_cell.length_c   1.000
_cell.angle_alpha   90.00
_cell.angle_beta   90.00
_cell.angle_gamma   90.00
#
_symmetry.space_group_name_H-M   'P 1'
#
loop_
_entity.id
_entity.type
_entity.pdbx_description
1 polymer ?
#
loop_
_entity_poly.entity_id
_entity_poly.type
_entity_poly.pdbx_seq_one_letter_code
_entity_poly.pdbx_strand_id
1 'polypeptide(L)'
;MILDLTLFDANPNTTLESGLSAEMRTYYSDYLIDNAKPNLVHDQFGQKHAIPANGGKTIQFRKFMPFSKATTPLSEGITPDGGSLSVTSVTATVDQYGYYVTISDMLQLSAVDNTLVETTKLLGSQAGITLDTITREVLNGGTSVMYSGGKEARDAIDADSKLSVDDIFKAARFLKTQNAPKINGSYVAIIHPDVSYDLMRDPEWIDVHKYASTSEIFEGEIGKLAGVRFVESTEAKIFKGEGASSLDVYSTLVLGANAYGVTEITGGGLTHIVKQLGSGGTADPLNQRATAGWKGTKTAERLVENYMIRIESSSSFSNSGN
;
A
#
# COMPACT_ATOMS: atom_id res chain seq x y z
N MET A 1 72.62 33.02 39.51
CA MET A 1 71.19 32.88 39.87
C MET A 1 70.41 33.03 38.57
N ILE A 2 70.15 31.91 37.90
CA ILE A 2 69.39 31.88 36.64
C ILE A 2 67.93 31.72 37.06
N LEU A 3 67.09 32.67 36.66
CA LEU A 3 65.66 32.66 36.92
C LEU A 3 65.01 31.65 35.98
N ASP A 4 64.46 30.57 36.51
CA ASP A 4 63.68 29.58 35.77
C ASP A 4 62.31 30.19 35.42
N LEU A 5 62.04 30.38 34.12
CA LEU A 5 60.84 31.02 33.57
C LEU A 5 59.74 30.01 33.21
N THR A 6 59.78 28.78 33.72
CA THR A 6 58.77 27.75 33.41
C THR A 6 57.64 27.61 34.44
N LEU A 7 57.55 28.52 35.42
CA LEU A 7 56.54 28.49 36.50
C LEU A 7 55.10 28.87 36.07
N PHE A 8 54.76 28.81 34.77
CA PHE A 8 53.42 29.07 34.25
C PHE A 8 53.03 28.17 33.07
N ASP A 9 53.57 26.95 32.97
CA ASP A 9 52.98 25.99 32.04
C ASP A 9 51.66 25.48 32.63
N ALA A 10 50.59 26.22 32.30
CA ALA A 10 49.23 25.87 32.66
C ALA A 10 48.92 24.50 32.06
N ASN A 11 48.79 23.48 32.92
CA ASN A 11 48.33 22.16 32.54
C ASN A 11 46.95 22.33 31.87
N PRO A 12 46.80 22.19 30.53
CA PRO A 12 45.47 22.25 29.96
C PRO A 12 44.78 20.96 30.38
N ASN A 13 43.73 21.05 31.21
CA ASN A 13 42.82 19.92 31.41
C ASN A 13 42.26 19.56 30.04
N THR A 14 42.84 18.53 29.41
CA THR A 14 42.40 18.03 28.11
C THR A 14 41.31 16.99 28.28
N THR A 15 40.46 16.85 27.28
CA THR A 15 39.27 15.96 27.28
C THR A 15 39.59 14.46 27.33
N LEU A 16 40.84 14.09 27.67
CA LEU A 16 41.34 12.71 27.73
C LEU A 16 41.80 12.32 29.15
N GLU A 17 41.74 13.22 30.14
CA GLU A 17 42.10 12.92 31.53
C GLU A 17 41.04 12.05 32.23
N SER A 18 41.49 10.94 32.83
CA SER A 18 40.65 9.91 33.47
C SER A 18 39.80 10.40 34.66
N GLY A 19 40.03 11.62 35.15
CA GLY A 19 39.24 12.24 36.23
C GLY A 19 38.00 13.01 35.75
N LEU A 20 37.89 13.35 34.46
CA LEU A 20 36.78 14.13 33.88
C LEU A 20 35.77 13.24 33.10
N SER A 21 35.96 11.93 33.11
CA SER A 21 35.06 10.93 32.50
C SER A 21 33.62 11.02 33.02
N ALA A 22 33.41 11.41 34.29
CA ALA A 22 32.08 11.63 34.86
C ALA A 22 31.39 12.92 34.35
N GLU A 23 32.14 13.87 33.77
CA GLU A 23 31.59 15.09 33.14
C GLU A 23 31.35 14.92 31.64
N MET A 24 31.94 13.91 31.00
CA MET A 24 31.65 13.55 29.60
C MET A 24 30.29 12.85 29.51
N ARG A 25 29.21 13.63 29.64
CA ARG A 25 27.86 13.17 29.31
C ARG A 25 27.84 12.73 27.85
N THR A 26 27.31 11.54 27.58
CA THR A 26 26.95 11.13 26.21
C THR A 26 26.10 12.24 25.60
N TYR A 27 26.59 12.86 24.53
CA TYR A 27 25.82 13.84 23.77
C TYR A 27 24.68 13.09 23.08
N TYR A 28 23.47 13.24 23.61
CA TYR A 28 22.26 12.78 22.97
C TYR A 28 21.90 13.81 21.89
N SER A 29 21.98 13.39 20.63
CA SER A 29 21.45 14.20 19.53
C SER A 29 19.93 14.21 19.63
N ASP A 30 19.35 15.41 19.51
CA ASP A 30 17.91 15.67 19.41
C ASP A 30 17.30 15.25 18.06
N TYR A 31 18.13 14.79 17.13
CA TYR A 31 17.71 14.29 15.83
C TYR A 31 17.40 12.80 15.90
N LEU A 32 16.10 12.48 15.90
CA LEU A 32 15.63 11.10 15.78
C LEU A 32 15.72 10.59 14.34
N ILE A 33 16.05 9.31 14.18
CA ILE A 33 16.11 8.64 12.88
C ILE A 33 14.68 8.33 12.42
N ASP A 34 14.26 8.88 11.28
CA ASP A 34 12.98 8.55 10.67
C ASP A 34 12.99 7.11 10.10
N ASN A 35 11.96 6.33 10.43
CA ASN A 35 11.80 4.98 9.89
C ASN A 35 11.32 5.01 8.44
N ALA A 36 11.86 4.12 7.60
CA ALA A 36 11.37 3.90 6.24
C ALA A 36 9.91 3.40 6.28
N LYS A 37 9.06 3.97 5.42
CA LYS A 37 7.63 3.63 5.32
C LYS A 37 7.32 3.08 3.93
N PRO A 38 6.40 2.11 3.82
CA PRO A 38 5.97 1.60 2.53
C PRO A 38 5.17 2.66 1.76
N ASN A 39 5.25 2.62 0.43
CA ASN A 39 4.42 3.44 -0.44
C ASN A 39 2.98 2.92 -0.46
N LEU A 40 2.02 3.78 -0.08
CA LEU A 40 0.59 3.48 -0.07
C LEU A 40 0.01 3.71 -1.47
N VAL A 41 -0.20 2.61 -2.21
CA VAL A 41 -0.48 2.65 -3.65
C VAL A 41 -1.85 2.11 -4.01
N HIS A 42 -2.49 1.30 -3.15
CA HIS A 42 -3.74 0.63 -3.47
C HIS A 42 -4.92 1.60 -3.50
N ASP A 43 -4.85 2.74 -2.81
CA ASP A 43 -5.93 3.74 -2.82
C ASP A 43 -5.87 4.74 -3.97
N GLN A 44 -4.76 4.81 -4.69
CA GLN A 44 -4.52 5.88 -5.66
C GLN A 44 -5.33 5.69 -6.96
N PHE A 45 -5.67 4.44 -7.30
CA PHE A 45 -6.24 4.09 -8.61
C PHE A 45 -7.74 3.72 -8.58
N GLY A 46 -8.34 3.69 -7.39
CA GLY A 46 -9.77 3.41 -7.21
C GLY A 46 -10.66 4.63 -7.46
N GLN A 47 -11.90 4.40 -7.89
CA GLN A 47 -12.90 5.47 -7.95
C GLN A 47 -13.28 5.92 -6.54
N LYS A 48 -13.19 7.23 -6.28
CA LYS A 48 -13.57 7.79 -4.97
C LYS A 48 -15.00 8.29 -4.99
N HIS A 49 -15.85 7.64 -4.20
CA HIS A 49 -17.23 8.08 -3.99
C HIS A 49 -17.53 8.18 -2.50
N ALA A 50 -17.55 9.40 -1.97
CA ALA A 50 -17.85 9.61 -0.56
C ALA A 50 -19.36 9.49 -0.29
N ILE A 51 -19.72 8.87 0.84
CA ILE A 51 -21.10 8.84 1.32
C ILE A 51 -21.38 10.17 2.03
N PRO A 52 -22.41 10.95 1.62
CA PRO A 52 -22.74 12.20 2.30
C PRO A 52 -23.08 11.95 3.77
N ALA A 53 -22.80 12.93 4.63
CA ALA A 53 -23.16 12.86 6.04
C ALA A 53 -24.66 12.55 6.20
N ASN A 54 -24.99 11.62 7.11
CA ASN A 54 -26.35 11.08 7.34
C ASN A 54 -26.93 10.21 6.20
N GLY A 55 -26.11 9.79 5.22
CA GLY A 55 -26.54 8.94 4.10
C GLY A 55 -26.64 7.43 4.40
N GLY A 56 -26.43 7.00 5.65
CA GLY A 56 -26.35 5.58 6.03
C GLY A 56 -24.93 5.01 5.97
N LYS A 57 -24.78 3.70 6.27
CA LYS A 57 -23.49 2.99 6.29
C LYS A 57 -23.21 2.17 5.03
N THR A 58 -24.20 2.00 4.17
CA THR A 58 -24.11 1.15 2.97
C THR A 58 -24.17 2.02 1.73
N ILE A 59 -23.18 1.86 0.84
CA ILE A 59 -23.22 2.42 -0.51
C ILE A 59 -23.63 1.33 -1.50
N GLN A 60 -24.49 1.69 -2.45
CA GLN A 60 -24.88 0.82 -3.54
C GLN A 60 -24.38 1.41 -4.86
N PHE A 61 -23.44 0.73 -5.49
CA PHE A 61 -23.02 1.00 -6.87
C PHE A 61 -23.97 0.29 -7.82
N ARG A 62 -24.52 1.02 -8.79
CA ARG A 62 -25.43 0.46 -9.80
C ARG A 62 -24.76 0.50 -11.17
N LYS A 63 -24.84 -0.60 -11.90
CA LYS A 63 -24.32 -0.72 -13.27
C LYS A 63 -25.42 -1.19 -14.21
N PHE A 64 -25.47 -0.58 -15.39
CA PHE A 64 -26.29 -1.07 -16.49
C PHE A 64 -25.52 -2.15 -17.26
N MET A 65 -26.18 -3.26 -17.59
CA MET A 65 -25.56 -4.24 -18.48
C MET A 65 -25.49 -3.68 -19.89
N PRO A 66 -24.38 -3.91 -20.63
CA PRO A 66 -24.30 -3.51 -22.02
C PRO A 66 -25.33 -4.30 -22.84
N PHE A 67 -25.99 -3.61 -23.78
CA PHE A 67 -26.87 -4.28 -24.73
C PHE A 67 -26.09 -5.28 -25.60
N SER A 68 -26.72 -6.40 -25.95
CA SER A 68 -26.18 -7.33 -26.93
C SER A 68 -26.07 -6.66 -28.30
N LYS A 69 -25.09 -7.07 -29.12
CA LYS A 69 -24.97 -6.56 -30.49
C LYS A 69 -26.24 -6.90 -31.28
N ALA A 70 -26.83 -5.89 -31.92
CA ALA A 70 -27.95 -6.10 -32.84
C ALA A 70 -27.41 -6.71 -34.15
N THR A 71 -27.47 -8.03 -34.26
CA THR A 71 -26.97 -8.79 -35.43
C THR A 71 -28.05 -9.09 -36.47
N THR A 72 -29.31 -8.80 -36.17
CA THR A 72 -30.44 -8.97 -37.10
C THR A 72 -30.63 -7.73 -37.97
N PRO A 73 -30.54 -7.85 -39.31
CA PRO A 73 -30.79 -6.72 -40.21
C PRO A 73 -32.26 -6.26 -40.14
N LEU A 74 -32.47 -4.96 -40.21
CA LEU A 74 -33.80 -4.35 -40.19
C LEU A 74 -34.54 -4.65 -41.50
N SER A 75 -35.81 -5.03 -41.41
CA SER A 75 -36.69 -5.18 -42.56
C SER A 75 -37.52 -3.91 -42.75
N GLU A 76 -37.62 -3.44 -43.99
CA GLU A 76 -38.35 -2.23 -44.33
C GLU A 76 -39.85 -2.38 -43.97
N GLY A 77 -40.38 -1.45 -43.19
CA GLY A 77 -41.79 -1.44 -42.78
C GLY A 77 -42.13 -2.24 -41.51
N ILE A 78 -41.15 -2.85 -40.82
CA ILE A 78 -41.38 -3.56 -39.54
C ILE A 78 -40.66 -2.84 -38.41
N THR A 79 -41.39 -2.50 -37.34
CA THR A 79 -40.78 -1.99 -36.09
C THR A 79 -40.11 -3.16 -35.34
N PRO A 80 -38.79 -3.12 -35.08
CA PRO A 80 -38.12 -4.16 -34.30
C PRO A 80 -38.52 -4.12 -32.84
N ASP A 81 -38.52 -5.29 -32.18
CA ASP A 81 -38.69 -5.37 -30.73
C ASP A 81 -37.51 -4.68 -30.01
N GLY A 82 -37.83 -3.85 -29.02
CA GLY A 82 -36.84 -3.15 -28.20
C GLY A 82 -36.16 -4.08 -27.19
N GLY A 83 -34.92 -3.78 -26.83
CA GLY A 83 -34.22 -4.44 -25.73
C GLY A 83 -34.64 -3.88 -24.37
N SER A 84 -34.83 -4.73 -23.36
CA SER A 84 -35.04 -4.32 -21.97
C SER A 84 -33.73 -3.90 -21.30
N LEU A 85 -33.74 -2.82 -20.52
CA LEU A 85 -32.61 -2.36 -19.74
C LEU A 85 -32.50 -3.14 -18.42
N SER A 86 -31.39 -3.84 -18.16
CA SER A 86 -31.14 -4.51 -16.88
C SER A 86 -30.10 -3.77 -16.04
N VAL A 87 -30.35 -3.69 -14.73
CA VAL A 87 -29.50 -3.03 -13.74
C VAL A 87 -29.05 -4.07 -12.72
N THR A 88 -27.75 -4.13 -12.44
CA THR A 88 -27.20 -4.86 -11.30
C THR A 88 -26.67 -3.90 -10.25
N SER A 89 -26.73 -4.31 -8.99
CA SER A 89 -26.25 -3.53 -7.86
C SER A 89 -25.17 -4.27 -7.09
N VAL A 90 -24.09 -3.58 -6.75
CA VAL A 90 -23.04 -4.01 -5.83
C VAL A 90 -23.15 -3.15 -4.57
N THR A 91 -23.19 -3.78 -3.40
CA THR A 91 -23.37 -3.09 -2.11
C THR A 91 -22.14 -3.26 -1.24
N ALA A 92 -21.62 -2.15 -0.69
CA ALA A 92 -20.50 -2.15 0.25
C ALA A 92 -20.92 -1.46 1.56
N THR A 93 -20.44 -1.97 2.69
CA THR A 93 -20.67 -1.37 4.02
C THR A 93 -19.39 -0.68 4.49
N VAL A 94 -19.51 0.52 5.04
CA VAL A 94 -18.39 1.27 5.61
C VAL A 94 -18.16 0.89 7.06
N ASP A 95 -16.93 0.47 7.37
CA ASP A 95 -16.47 0.18 8.72
C ASP A 95 -15.58 1.29 9.26
N GLN A 96 -15.45 1.33 10.60
CA GLN A 96 -14.62 2.30 11.31
C GLN A 96 -13.40 1.59 11.92
N TYR A 97 -12.23 2.17 11.68
CA TYR A 97 -10.94 1.70 12.18
C TYR A 97 -10.30 2.77 13.07
N GLY A 98 -9.51 2.34 14.04
CA GLY A 98 -8.76 3.25 14.90
C GLY A 98 -7.83 2.54 15.86
N TYR A 99 -6.84 3.29 16.35
CA TYR A 99 -5.87 2.83 17.34
C TYR A 99 -5.43 4.02 18.21
N TYR A 100 -5.10 3.77 19.48
CA TYR A 100 -4.64 4.81 20.39
C TYR A 100 -3.54 4.31 21.33
N VAL A 101 -2.70 5.23 21.80
CA VAL A 101 -1.63 5.00 22.77
C VAL A 101 -1.85 5.93 23.96
N THR A 102 -1.62 5.41 25.16
CA THR A 102 -1.62 6.17 26.42
C THR A 102 -0.20 6.59 26.78
N ILE A 103 -0.01 7.86 27.11
CA ILE A 103 1.26 8.42 27.56
C ILE A 103 1.07 8.89 29.00
N SER A 104 1.92 8.43 29.93
CA SER A 104 1.85 8.85 31.34
C SER A 104 2.50 10.22 31.55
N ASP A 105 2.02 10.96 32.55
CA ASP A 105 2.58 12.23 33.02
C ASP A 105 4.08 12.17 33.35
N MET A 106 4.52 11.14 34.08
CA MET A 106 5.92 10.93 34.43
C MET A 106 6.78 10.73 33.19
N LEU A 107 6.27 10.05 32.16
CA LEU A 107 6.98 9.84 30.90
C LEU A 107 7.09 11.14 30.10
N GLN A 108 6.06 12.00 30.11
CA GLN A 108 6.15 13.31 29.47
C GLN A 108 7.12 14.25 30.19
N LEU A 109 7.25 14.13 31.51
CA LEU A 109 8.13 14.99 32.32
C LEU A 109 9.57 14.48 32.40
N SER A 110 9.80 13.16 32.31
CA SER A 110 11.12 12.56 32.44
C SER A 110 11.80 12.25 31.12
N ALA A 111 11.05 12.16 30.02
CA ALA A 111 11.63 11.92 28.70
C ALA A 111 12.38 13.16 28.23
N VAL A 112 13.59 12.94 27.72
CA VAL A 112 14.41 13.99 27.07
C VAL A 112 13.78 14.39 25.72
N ASP A 113 13.17 13.43 25.03
CA ASP A 113 12.52 13.62 23.72
C ASP A 113 11.02 13.95 23.85
N ASN A 114 10.49 14.64 22.83
CA ASN A 114 9.07 14.89 22.72
C ASN A 114 8.30 13.63 22.27
N THR A 115 8.04 12.74 23.23
CA THR A 115 7.37 11.44 23.03
C THR A 115 5.99 11.57 22.36
N LEU A 116 5.30 12.71 22.50
CA LEU A 116 4.00 12.94 21.88
C LEU A 116 4.11 13.16 20.36
N VAL A 117 5.12 13.90 19.91
CA VAL A 117 5.36 14.16 18.48
C VAL A 117 5.73 12.87 17.76
N GLU A 118 6.61 12.07 18.36
CA GLU A 118 7.03 10.80 17.78
C GLU A 118 5.89 9.77 17.75
N THR A 119 5.11 9.68 18.83
CA THR A 119 3.90 8.84 18.85
C THR A 119 2.93 9.25 17.75
N THR A 120 2.75 10.55 17.49
CA THR A 120 1.88 11.06 16.42
C THR A 120 2.39 10.65 15.03
N LYS A 121 3.71 10.73 14.78
CA LYS A 121 4.32 10.29 13.51
C LYS A 121 4.14 8.79 13.27
N LEU A 122 4.29 7.98 14.32
CA LEU A 122 4.10 6.52 14.26
C LEU A 122 2.63 6.16 14.03
N LEU A 123 1.71 6.81 14.74
CA LEU A 123 0.27 6.63 14.56
C LEU A 123 -0.19 7.01 13.15
N GLY A 124 0.32 8.11 12.59
CA GLY A 124 0.04 8.50 11.21
C GLY A 124 0.52 7.47 10.19
N SER A 125 1.71 6.89 10.42
CA SER A 125 2.24 5.80 9.59
C SER A 125 1.37 4.56 9.65
N GLN A 126 1.03 4.12 10.87
CA GLN A 126 0.22 2.93 11.10
C GLN A 126 -1.17 3.09 10.49
N ALA A 127 -1.77 4.28 10.60
CA ALA A 127 -3.05 4.58 9.97
C ALA A 127 -3.01 4.38 8.46
N GLY A 128 -2.00 4.95 7.79
CA GLY A 128 -1.82 4.80 6.35
C GLY A 128 -1.71 3.33 5.91
N ILE A 129 -0.82 2.57 6.57
CA ILE A 129 -0.60 1.14 6.28
C ILE A 129 -1.87 0.33 6.49
N THR A 130 -2.60 0.59 7.59
CA THR A 130 -3.83 -0.12 7.92
C THR A 130 -4.90 0.10 6.84
N LEU A 131 -5.10 1.36 6.45
CA LEU A 131 -6.07 1.71 5.42
C LEU A 131 -5.71 1.06 4.08
N ASP A 132 -4.46 1.14 3.65
CA ASP A 132 -4.02 0.54 2.38
C ASP A 132 -4.15 -0.99 2.39
N THR A 133 -3.83 -1.63 3.53
CA THR A 133 -4.01 -3.08 3.74
C THR A 133 -5.48 -3.50 3.56
N ILE A 134 -6.43 -2.74 4.08
CA ILE A 134 -7.86 -3.06 3.93
C ILE A 134 -8.26 -3.08 2.45
N THR A 135 -7.85 -2.07 1.67
CA THR A 135 -8.10 -2.05 0.22
C THR A 135 -7.43 -3.23 -0.47
N ARG A 136 -6.18 -3.54 -0.12
CA ARG A 136 -5.42 -4.66 -0.67
C ARG A 136 -6.13 -6.00 -0.45
N GLU A 137 -6.63 -6.29 0.75
CA GLU A 137 -7.30 -7.56 1.03
C GLU A 137 -8.59 -7.71 0.21
N VAL A 138 -9.36 -6.63 0.03
CA VAL A 138 -10.54 -6.65 -0.85
C VAL A 138 -10.15 -6.93 -2.30
N LEU A 139 -9.09 -6.29 -2.81
CA LEU A 139 -8.63 -6.51 -4.19
C LEU A 139 -8.12 -7.94 -4.41
N ASN A 140 -7.41 -8.50 -3.43
CA ASN A 140 -6.91 -9.87 -3.49
C ASN A 140 -7.99 -10.94 -3.21
N GLY A 141 -9.23 -10.55 -2.92
CA GLY A 141 -10.37 -11.46 -2.89
C GLY A 141 -10.97 -11.77 -4.27
N GLY A 142 -10.46 -11.19 -5.36
CA GLY A 142 -11.01 -11.35 -6.71
C GLY A 142 -10.84 -12.78 -7.29
N THR A 143 -11.75 -13.13 -8.20
CA THR A 143 -11.80 -14.45 -8.85
C THR A 143 -10.94 -14.56 -10.13
N SER A 144 -10.58 -13.43 -10.74
CA SER A 144 -9.69 -13.34 -11.90
C SER A 144 -8.23 -13.57 -11.49
N VAL A 145 -7.81 -14.83 -11.43
CA VAL A 145 -6.44 -15.24 -11.05
C VAL A 145 -5.75 -15.92 -12.23
N MET A 146 -4.47 -15.62 -12.38
CA MET A 146 -3.53 -16.27 -13.28
C MET A 146 -2.32 -16.72 -12.47
N TYR A 147 -1.77 -17.87 -12.81
CA TYR A 147 -0.59 -18.42 -12.15
C TYR A 147 0.58 -18.42 -13.14
N SER A 148 1.75 -17.97 -12.68
CA SER A 148 2.96 -18.05 -13.49
C SER A 148 3.41 -19.51 -13.68
N GLY A 149 4.22 -19.78 -14.72
CA GLY A 149 4.78 -21.10 -14.99
C GLY A 149 3.77 -22.10 -15.55
N GLY A 150 2.62 -21.62 -16.03
CA GLY A 150 1.56 -22.47 -16.60
C GLY A 150 0.83 -23.33 -15.57
N LYS A 151 0.87 -22.95 -14.29
CA LYS A 151 0.14 -23.64 -13.22
C LYS A 151 -1.35 -23.29 -13.26
N GLU A 152 -2.18 -24.12 -12.63
CA GLU A 152 -3.64 -23.91 -12.56
C GLU A 152 -4.14 -23.62 -11.14
N ALA A 153 -3.26 -23.70 -10.15
CA ALA A 153 -3.59 -23.50 -8.74
C ALA A 153 -2.39 -22.94 -7.96
N ARG A 154 -2.68 -22.32 -6.81
CA ARG A 154 -1.69 -21.67 -5.94
C ARG A 154 -0.69 -22.66 -5.34
N ASP A 155 -1.20 -23.79 -4.86
CA ASP A 155 -0.44 -24.87 -4.26
C ASP A 155 0.50 -25.58 -5.26
N ALA A 156 0.30 -25.37 -6.57
CA ALA A 156 1.15 -25.86 -7.64
C ALA A 156 2.30 -24.91 -8.01
N ILE A 157 2.35 -23.70 -7.44
CA ILE A 157 3.44 -22.73 -7.69
C ILE A 157 4.72 -23.25 -7.05
N ASP A 158 5.72 -23.53 -7.87
CA ASP A 158 7.05 -23.96 -7.47
C ASP A 158 8.08 -22.80 -7.58
N ALA A 159 9.33 -23.06 -7.21
CA ALA A 159 10.41 -22.07 -7.25
C ALA A 159 10.76 -21.58 -8.68
N ASP A 160 10.36 -22.33 -9.72
CA ASP A 160 10.57 -21.98 -11.12
C ASP A 160 9.42 -21.14 -11.70
N SER A 161 8.29 -21.09 -11.00
CA SER A 161 7.08 -20.32 -11.37
C SER A 161 7.23 -18.81 -11.08
N LYS A 162 8.33 -18.21 -11.54
CA LYS A 162 8.66 -16.78 -11.40
C LYS A 162 7.87 -15.93 -12.39
N LEU A 163 7.58 -14.68 -12.05
CA LEU A 163 6.86 -13.77 -12.95
C LEU A 163 7.68 -13.54 -14.23
N SER A 164 7.10 -13.89 -15.39
CA SER A 164 7.72 -13.69 -16.70
C SER A 164 7.14 -12.51 -17.47
N VAL A 165 7.87 -12.03 -18.48
CA VAL A 165 7.39 -11.02 -19.43
C VAL A 165 6.11 -11.48 -20.14
N ASP A 166 6.02 -12.76 -20.52
CA ASP A 166 4.83 -13.35 -21.18
C ASP A 166 3.58 -13.32 -20.29
N ASP A 167 3.71 -13.51 -18.97
CA ASP A 167 2.59 -13.42 -18.04
C ASP A 167 1.99 -12.00 -18.03
N ILE A 168 2.84 -10.97 -18.15
CA ILE A 168 2.39 -9.58 -18.27
C ILE A 168 1.67 -9.35 -19.61
N PHE A 169 2.16 -9.93 -20.72
CA PHE A 169 1.48 -9.86 -22.01
C PHE A 169 0.11 -10.57 -21.98
N LYS A 170 0.01 -11.73 -21.32
CA LYS A 170 -1.23 -12.46 -21.12
C LYS A 170 -2.21 -11.67 -20.24
N ALA A 171 -1.75 -11.05 -19.17
CA ALA A 171 -2.57 -10.17 -18.34
C ALA A 171 -3.07 -8.93 -19.12
N ALA A 172 -2.20 -8.28 -19.88
CA ALA A 172 -2.57 -7.16 -20.74
C ALA A 172 -3.56 -7.59 -21.85
N ARG A 173 -3.40 -8.79 -22.42
CA ARG A 173 -4.35 -9.38 -23.37
C ARG A 173 -5.69 -9.62 -22.71
N PHE A 174 -5.73 -10.22 -21.52
CA PHE A 174 -6.98 -10.47 -20.79
C PHE A 174 -7.77 -9.18 -20.60
N LEU A 175 -7.14 -8.13 -20.07
CA LEU A 175 -7.79 -6.82 -19.89
C LEU A 175 -8.27 -6.19 -21.21
N LYS A 176 -7.49 -6.31 -22.28
CA LYS A 176 -7.90 -5.87 -23.63
C LYS A 176 -9.11 -6.64 -24.15
N THR A 177 -9.16 -7.97 -23.96
CA THR A 177 -10.32 -8.78 -24.39
C THR A 177 -11.60 -8.44 -23.64
N GLN A 178 -11.48 -7.97 -22.40
CA GLN A 178 -12.60 -7.49 -21.60
C GLN A 178 -12.99 -6.03 -21.91
N ASN A 179 -12.30 -5.36 -22.84
CA ASN A 179 -12.44 -3.93 -23.12
C ASN A 179 -12.28 -3.07 -21.85
N ALA A 180 -11.36 -3.45 -20.96
CA ALA A 180 -11.06 -2.69 -19.77
C ALA A 180 -10.47 -1.32 -20.14
N PRO A 181 -11.00 -0.20 -19.62
CA PRO A 181 -10.43 1.11 -19.86
C PRO A 181 -9.05 1.21 -19.18
N LYS A 182 -8.13 1.96 -19.78
CA LYS A 182 -6.79 2.20 -19.23
C LYS A 182 -6.79 3.35 -18.22
N ILE A 183 -5.86 3.33 -17.27
CA ILE A 183 -5.63 4.40 -16.29
C ILE A 183 -4.56 5.33 -16.87
N ASN A 184 -4.92 6.57 -17.23
CA ASN A 184 -3.97 7.55 -17.79
C ASN A 184 -3.16 7.01 -18.98
N GLY A 185 -3.79 6.23 -19.87
CA GLY A 185 -3.17 5.69 -21.07
C GLY A 185 -2.50 4.31 -20.93
N SER A 186 -2.35 3.78 -19.71
CA SER A 186 -1.76 2.46 -19.42
C SER A 186 -2.54 1.67 -18.35
N TYR A 187 -2.37 0.36 -18.29
CA TYR A 187 -2.80 -0.44 -17.13
C TYR A 187 -1.81 -0.28 -15.99
N VAL A 188 -2.20 -0.50 -14.74
CA VAL A 188 -1.30 -0.39 -13.57
C VAL A 188 -1.05 -1.78 -12.99
N ALA A 189 0.20 -2.16 -12.80
CA ALA A 189 0.60 -3.35 -12.06
C ALA A 189 1.21 -2.95 -10.71
N ILE A 190 0.65 -3.44 -9.61
CA ILE A 190 1.25 -3.31 -8.27
C ILE A 190 2.07 -4.57 -8.01
N ILE A 191 3.38 -4.40 -7.81
CA ILE A 191 4.36 -5.49 -7.70
C ILE A 191 5.21 -5.35 -6.43
N HIS A 192 5.60 -6.48 -5.83
CA HIS A 192 6.53 -6.52 -4.71
C HIS A 192 8.00 -6.36 -5.20
N PRO A 193 8.89 -5.68 -4.46
CA PRO A 193 10.30 -5.53 -4.84
C PRO A 193 11.04 -6.84 -5.14
N ASP A 194 10.74 -7.91 -4.39
CA ASP A 194 11.36 -9.23 -4.63
C ASP A 194 11.04 -9.78 -6.02
N VAL A 195 9.80 -9.59 -6.48
CA VAL A 195 9.35 -10.04 -7.81
C VAL A 195 9.82 -9.08 -8.90
N SER A 196 9.89 -7.77 -8.61
CA SER A 196 10.44 -6.80 -9.56
C SER A 196 11.90 -7.08 -9.87
N TYR A 197 12.69 -7.49 -8.87
CA TYR A 197 14.06 -7.93 -9.04
C TYR A 197 14.19 -9.12 -9.99
N ASP A 198 13.37 -10.16 -9.80
CA ASP A 198 13.38 -11.34 -10.67
C ASP A 198 12.96 -10.96 -12.10
N LEU A 199 11.94 -10.11 -12.26
CA LEU A 199 11.48 -9.63 -13.56
C LEU A 199 12.54 -8.80 -14.29
N MET A 200 13.25 -7.91 -13.59
CA MET A 200 14.32 -7.10 -14.19
C MET A 200 15.52 -7.93 -14.65
N ARG A 201 15.68 -9.13 -14.11
CA ARG A 201 16.75 -10.06 -14.49
C ARG A 201 16.37 -11.03 -15.61
N ASP A 202 15.10 -11.06 -15.99
CA ASP A 202 14.64 -11.86 -17.12
C ASP A 202 15.36 -11.39 -18.40
N PRO A 203 16.03 -12.28 -19.15
CA PRO A 203 16.65 -11.94 -20.43
C PRO A 203 15.70 -11.22 -21.39
N GLU A 204 14.43 -11.62 -21.44
CA GLU A 204 13.43 -10.99 -22.30
C GLU A 204 13.15 -9.54 -21.87
N TRP A 205 13.11 -9.27 -20.56
CA TRP A 205 12.92 -7.92 -20.03
C TRP A 205 14.10 -7.02 -20.40
N ILE A 206 15.31 -7.54 -20.21
CA ILE A 206 16.56 -6.84 -20.52
C ILE A 206 16.62 -6.50 -22.01
N ASP A 207 16.26 -7.43 -22.89
CA ASP A 207 16.32 -7.19 -24.33
C ASP A 207 15.26 -6.18 -24.78
N VAL A 208 14.03 -6.25 -24.26
CA VAL A 208 13.00 -5.22 -24.53
C VAL A 208 13.48 -3.83 -24.09
N HIS A 209 14.14 -3.71 -22.93
CA HIS A 209 14.64 -2.44 -22.42
C HIS A 209 15.91 -1.93 -23.11
N LYS A 210 16.74 -2.80 -23.70
CA LYS A 210 17.87 -2.39 -24.54
C LYS A 210 17.42 -1.71 -25.84
N TYR A 211 16.27 -2.12 -26.38
CA TYR A 211 15.75 -1.60 -27.66
C TYR A 211 14.66 -0.52 -27.50
N ALA A 212 14.03 -0.39 -26.32
CA ALA A 212 13.03 0.64 -26.05
C ALA A 212 13.70 2.00 -25.71
N SER A 213 13.30 3.05 -26.43
CA SER A 213 13.81 4.41 -26.23
C SER A 213 13.32 4.99 -24.89
N THR A 214 14.27 5.41 -24.07
CA THR A 214 14.13 5.92 -22.70
C THR A 214 13.23 7.17 -22.62
N SER A 215 11.95 6.99 -22.27
CA SER A 215 11.06 8.13 -21.96
C SER A 215 10.22 7.96 -20.69
N GLU A 216 10.55 7.00 -19.82
CA GLU A 216 9.82 6.78 -18.57
C GLU A 216 10.78 6.44 -17.43
N ILE A 217 11.48 7.49 -16.98
CA ILE A 217 12.20 7.53 -15.70
C ILE A 217 11.59 8.71 -14.93
N PHE A 218 10.45 8.49 -14.29
CA PHE A 218 9.95 9.41 -13.27
C PHE A 218 9.37 8.61 -12.10
N GLU A 219 9.94 8.87 -10.92
CA GLU A 219 9.37 8.69 -9.58
C GLU A 219 8.65 7.36 -9.28
N GLY A 220 9.41 6.27 -9.14
CA GLY A 220 8.91 5.02 -8.53
C GLY A 220 8.17 4.07 -9.46
N GLU A 221 8.19 4.31 -10.77
CA GLU A 221 7.75 3.35 -11.79
C GLU A 221 8.96 2.54 -12.31
N ILE A 222 8.85 1.19 -12.29
CA ILE A 222 9.89 0.25 -12.78
C ILE A 222 10.04 0.30 -14.32
N GLY A 223 9.03 0.84 -15.01
CA GLY A 223 8.96 0.96 -16.46
C GLY A 223 7.56 0.64 -16.98
N LYS A 224 7.36 0.72 -18.31
CA LYS A 224 6.15 0.23 -18.99
C LYS A 224 6.46 -0.93 -19.92
N LEU A 225 5.74 -2.03 -19.72
CA LEU A 225 5.80 -3.20 -20.59
C LEU A 225 4.39 -3.50 -21.10
N ALA A 226 4.25 -3.77 -22.41
CA ALA A 226 2.98 -4.16 -23.02
C ALA A 226 1.79 -3.18 -22.83
N GLY A 227 2.06 -1.93 -22.43
CA GLY A 227 1.05 -0.94 -22.04
C GLY A 227 0.58 -1.05 -20.58
N VAL A 228 1.35 -1.73 -19.73
CA VAL A 228 1.20 -1.85 -18.27
C VAL A 228 2.34 -1.07 -17.62
N ARG A 229 2.04 -0.17 -16.68
CA ARG A 229 3.00 0.55 -15.84
C ARG A 229 3.13 -0.13 -14.49
N PHE A 230 4.35 -0.33 -14.04
CA PHE A 230 4.62 -1.00 -12.76
C PHE A 230 4.82 0.01 -11.65
N VAL A 231 4.15 -0.22 -10.53
CA VAL A 231 4.30 0.54 -9.29
C VAL A 231 4.76 -0.42 -8.21
N GLU A 232 5.92 -0.16 -7.64
CA GLU A 232 6.51 -1.02 -6.61
C GLU A 232 5.98 -0.66 -5.22
N SER A 233 5.60 -1.68 -4.43
CA SER A 233 5.29 -1.51 -3.01
C SER A 233 5.59 -2.78 -2.22
N THR A 234 6.25 -2.63 -1.07
CA THR A 234 6.45 -3.72 -0.10
C THR A 234 5.16 -4.18 0.56
N GLU A 235 4.08 -3.40 0.46
CA GLU A 235 2.74 -3.81 0.91
C GLU A 235 2.01 -4.67 -0.14
N ALA A 236 2.60 -5.01 -1.28
CA ALA A 236 2.02 -5.99 -2.19
C ALA A 236 1.76 -7.34 -1.46
N LYS A 237 0.64 -7.99 -1.77
CA LYS A 237 0.19 -9.17 -1.00
C LYS A 237 1.12 -10.36 -1.22
N ILE A 238 1.48 -11.01 -0.12
CA ILE A 238 2.16 -12.30 -0.09
C ILE A 238 1.26 -13.31 0.62
N PHE A 239 0.98 -14.42 -0.04
CA PHE A 239 0.33 -15.60 0.53
C PHE A 239 1.42 -16.51 1.08
N LYS A 240 1.68 -16.38 2.39
CA LYS A 240 2.82 -17.04 3.04
C LYS A 240 2.61 -18.54 3.15
N GLY A 241 3.58 -19.33 2.71
CA GLY A 241 3.56 -20.80 2.82
C GLY A 241 2.47 -21.51 2.02
N GLU A 242 1.81 -20.84 1.08
CA GLU A 242 0.65 -21.35 0.36
C GLU A 242 1.02 -21.99 -0.99
N GLY A 243 2.27 -21.86 -1.42
CA GLY A 243 2.82 -22.48 -2.62
C GLY A 243 3.30 -23.92 -2.38
N ALA A 244 3.75 -24.56 -3.44
CA ALA A 244 4.34 -25.90 -3.35
C ALA A 244 5.49 -25.88 -2.34
N SER A 245 5.60 -26.93 -1.52
CA SER A 245 6.64 -27.03 -0.49
C SER A 245 6.65 -25.86 0.51
N SER A 246 5.48 -25.27 0.81
CA SER A 246 5.35 -24.12 1.70
C SER A 246 6.12 -22.88 1.24
N LEU A 247 6.19 -22.68 -0.08
CA LEU A 247 6.75 -21.46 -0.66
C LEU A 247 5.81 -20.28 -0.48
N ASP A 248 6.39 -19.10 -0.28
CA ASP A 248 5.65 -17.84 -0.28
C ASP A 248 5.23 -17.48 -1.71
N VAL A 249 3.94 -17.21 -1.90
CA VAL A 249 3.36 -16.85 -3.19
C VAL A 249 3.10 -15.34 -3.22
N TYR A 250 3.73 -14.65 -4.16
CA TYR A 250 3.57 -13.22 -4.35
C TYR A 250 2.42 -12.93 -5.31
N SER A 251 1.65 -11.90 -5.00
CA SER A 251 0.52 -11.47 -5.80
C SER A 251 0.78 -10.13 -6.48
N THR A 252 0.91 -10.16 -7.80
CA THR A 252 0.98 -8.97 -8.65
C THR A 252 -0.41 -8.62 -9.16
N LEU A 253 -0.94 -7.46 -8.79
CA LEU A 253 -2.27 -7.01 -9.21
C LEU A 253 -2.18 -6.12 -10.44
N VAL A 254 -2.80 -6.50 -11.55
CA VAL A 254 -2.90 -5.68 -12.77
C VAL A 254 -4.31 -5.12 -12.89
N LEU A 255 -4.41 -3.79 -12.96
CA LEU A 255 -5.63 -3.02 -12.81
C LEU A 255 -5.90 -2.16 -14.05
N GLY A 256 -7.14 -2.22 -14.53
CA GLY A 256 -7.76 -1.24 -15.41
C GLY A 256 -8.50 -0.15 -14.63
N ALA A 257 -8.88 0.91 -15.33
CA ALA A 257 -9.66 1.98 -14.73
C ALA A 257 -11.03 1.44 -14.30
N ASN A 258 -11.56 1.99 -13.20
CA ASN A 258 -12.89 1.66 -12.68
C ASN A 258 -13.05 0.20 -12.22
N ALA A 259 -11.96 -0.54 -12.00
CA ALA A 259 -12.02 -1.91 -11.50
C ALA A 259 -12.59 -1.98 -10.06
N TYR A 260 -12.28 -0.99 -9.22
CA TYR A 260 -12.71 -0.92 -7.83
C TYR A 260 -13.01 0.52 -7.39
N GLY A 261 -13.83 0.63 -6.35
CA GLY A 261 -14.20 1.88 -5.71
C GLY A 261 -13.70 1.89 -4.27
N VAL A 262 -13.24 3.05 -3.82
CA VAL A 262 -12.93 3.32 -2.41
C VAL A 262 -13.90 4.37 -1.92
N THR A 263 -14.48 4.14 -0.76
CA THR A 263 -15.48 5.04 -0.19
C THR A 263 -15.18 5.32 1.27
N GLU A 264 -15.47 6.55 1.65
CA GLU A 264 -15.40 7.06 3.01
C GLU A 264 -16.69 7.83 3.30
N ILE A 265 -17.07 7.94 4.56
CA ILE A 265 -18.17 8.83 4.94
C ILE A 265 -17.64 10.25 4.98
N THR A 266 -18.33 11.20 4.34
CA THR A 266 -17.98 12.63 4.38
C THR A 266 -17.96 13.11 5.83
N GLY A 267 -16.82 13.62 6.30
CA GLY A 267 -16.59 13.98 7.70
C GLY A 267 -16.15 12.83 8.62
N GLY A 268 -16.12 11.60 8.10
CA GLY A 268 -15.58 10.39 8.73
C GLY A 268 -14.19 10.00 8.20
N GLY A 269 -13.50 10.90 7.49
CA GLY A 269 -12.12 10.68 7.04
C GLY A 269 -11.14 10.50 8.20
N LEU A 270 -9.86 10.27 7.88
CA LEU A 270 -8.82 10.07 8.88
C LEU A 270 -8.74 11.29 9.83
N THR A 271 -9.04 11.07 11.10
CA THR A 271 -9.00 12.07 12.16
C THR A 271 -7.96 11.67 13.19
N HIS A 272 -6.95 12.52 13.38
CA HIS A 272 -6.02 12.39 14.49
C HIS A 272 -6.59 13.07 15.74
N ILE A 273 -6.54 12.39 16.88
CA ILE A 273 -7.16 12.83 18.14
C ILE A 273 -6.08 12.81 19.21
N VAL A 274 -5.81 13.99 19.79
CA VAL A 274 -4.95 14.12 20.97
C VAL A 274 -5.79 14.60 22.14
N LYS A 275 -5.70 13.89 23.25
CA LYS A 275 -6.28 14.27 24.54
C LYS A 275 -5.15 14.57 25.51
N GLN A 276 -5.17 15.77 26.04
CA GLN A 276 -4.22 16.25 27.05
C GLN A 276 -4.48 15.55 28.39
N LEU A 277 -3.48 15.64 29.30
CA LEU A 277 -3.59 15.18 30.68
C LEU A 277 -4.87 15.69 31.34
N GLY A 278 -5.58 14.80 32.04
CA GLY A 278 -6.83 15.12 32.74
C GLY A 278 -8.09 15.19 31.88
N SER A 279 -8.00 14.86 30.59
CA SER A 279 -9.18 14.70 29.75
C SER A 279 -10.05 13.48 30.12
N GLY A 280 -9.58 12.59 31.01
CA GLY A 280 -10.28 11.39 31.45
C GLY A 280 -11.33 11.62 32.55
N GLY A 281 -11.39 12.81 33.16
CA GLY A 281 -12.32 13.12 34.24
C GLY A 281 -12.18 12.14 35.40
N THR A 282 -13.29 11.58 35.90
CA THR A 282 -13.28 10.63 37.04
C THR A 282 -12.60 9.29 36.72
N ALA A 283 -12.36 8.96 35.46
CA ALA A 283 -11.61 7.76 35.06
C ALA A 283 -10.09 7.94 35.16
N ASP A 284 -9.62 9.19 35.21
CA ASP A 284 -8.24 9.56 35.51
C ASP A 284 -8.25 10.68 36.57
N PRO A 285 -8.66 10.37 37.81
CA PRO A 285 -8.93 11.39 38.83
C PRO A 285 -7.69 12.17 39.27
N LEU A 286 -6.50 11.67 38.92
CA LEU A 286 -5.21 12.28 39.23
C LEU A 286 -4.52 12.86 37.98
N ASN A 287 -5.19 12.87 36.83
CA ASN A 287 -4.68 13.41 35.56
C ASN A 287 -3.32 12.82 35.13
N GLN A 288 -3.13 11.51 35.31
CA GLN A 288 -1.86 10.82 35.07
C GLN A 288 -1.69 10.35 33.62
N ARG A 289 -2.72 10.45 32.76
CA ARG A 289 -2.71 9.85 31.42
C ARG A 289 -3.16 10.84 30.34
N ALA A 290 -2.31 11.05 29.35
CA ALA A 290 -2.65 11.63 28.06
C ALA A 290 -2.88 10.52 27.03
N THR A 291 -3.63 10.79 25.96
CA THR A 291 -3.81 9.82 24.86
C THR A 291 -3.66 10.47 23.50
N ALA A 292 -2.97 9.79 22.59
CA ALA A 292 -2.94 10.13 21.16
C ALA A 292 -3.45 8.93 20.37
N GLY A 293 -4.25 9.18 19.34
CA GLY A 293 -4.82 8.12 18.51
C GLY A 293 -5.37 8.64 17.20
N TRP A 294 -5.81 7.72 16.37
CA TRP A 294 -6.47 8.03 15.11
C TRP A 294 -7.75 7.22 14.96
N LYS A 295 -8.69 7.76 14.20
CA LYS A 295 -9.87 7.03 13.71
C LYS A 295 -10.15 7.39 12.26
N GLY A 296 -10.68 6.47 11.48
CA GLY A 296 -11.10 6.72 10.10
C GLY A 296 -12.18 5.74 9.69
N THR A 297 -13.06 6.17 8.79
CA THR A 297 -14.02 5.30 8.13
C THR A 297 -13.53 4.98 6.73
N LYS A 298 -13.55 3.71 6.35
CA LYS A 298 -13.11 3.29 5.04
C LYS A 298 -13.77 1.99 4.62
N THR A 299 -14.09 1.88 3.34
CA THR A 299 -14.36 0.59 2.70
C THR A 299 -13.93 0.64 1.24
N ALA A 300 -13.56 -0.51 0.71
CA ALA A 300 -13.23 -0.70 -0.69
C ALA A 300 -14.13 -1.81 -1.24
N GLU A 301 -14.51 -1.69 -2.50
CA GLU A 301 -15.40 -2.64 -3.16
C GLU A 301 -14.97 -2.88 -4.60
N ARG A 302 -15.09 -4.13 -5.07
CA ARG A 302 -14.79 -4.47 -6.47
C ARG A 302 -16.00 -4.16 -7.33
N LEU A 303 -15.85 -3.25 -8.29
CA LEU A 303 -16.95 -2.78 -9.13
C LEU A 303 -17.09 -3.63 -10.40
N VAL A 304 -15.96 -3.95 -11.03
CA VAL A 304 -15.89 -4.77 -12.23
C VAL A 304 -14.70 -5.70 -12.14
N GLU A 305 -14.93 -6.94 -11.68
CA GLU A 305 -13.86 -7.94 -11.47
C GLU A 305 -13.08 -8.26 -12.75
N ASN A 306 -13.71 -8.18 -13.91
CA ASN A 306 -13.05 -8.42 -15.20
C ASN A 306 -12.02 -7.34 -15.59
N TYR A 307 -12.02 -6.19 -14.91
CA TYR A 307 -11.07 -5.10 -15.15
C TYR A 307 -9.84 -5.20 -14.24
N MET A 308 -9.71 -6.30 -13.50
CA MET A 308 -8.53 -6.62 -12.74
C MET A 308 -8.14 -8.08 -12.96
N ILE A 309 -6.85 -8.36 -12.87
CA ILE A 309 -6.32 -9.72 -12.86
C ILE A 309 -5.17 -9.79 -11.86
N ARG A 310 -5.17 -10.85 -11.06
CA ARG A 310 -4.08 -11.16 -10.14
C ARG A 310 -3.17 -12.20 -10.78
N ILE A 311 -1.88 -11.92 -10.84
CA ILE A 311 -0.85 -12.88 -11.22
C ILE A 311 -0.18 -13.37 -9.95
N GLU A 312 -0.26 -14.68 -9.69
CA GLU A 312 0.41 -15.33 -8.57
C GLU A 312 1.71 -16.00 -9.06
N SER A 313 2.83 -15.68 -8.42
CA SER A 313 4.15 -16.17 -8.79
C SER A 313 5.03 -16.41 -7.56
N SER A 314 6.06 -17.25 -7.71
CA SER A 314 7.15 -17.34 -6.74
C SER A 314 8.19 -16.24 -6.99
N SER A 315 9.13 -16.09 -6.05
CA SER A 315 10.31 -15.25 -6.19
C SER A 315 11.55 -16.00 -5.72
N SER A 316 12.73 -15.61 -6.20
CA SER A 316 14.02 -16.11 -5.71
C SER A 316 14.26 -15.83 -4.22
N PHE A 317 13.51 -14.90 -3.62
CA PHE A 317 13.54 -14.60 -2.19
C PHE A 317 12.45 -15.30 -1.36
N SER A 318 11.59 -16.10 -2.01
CA SER A 318 10.60 -16.91 -1.28
C SER A 318 11.34 -17.87 -0.34
N ASN A 319 11.08 -17.75 0.96
CA ASN A 319 11.72 -18.59 1.96
C ASN A 319 11.12 -19.99 1.85
N SER A 320 11.89 -20.98 1.41
CA SER A 320 11.55 -22.39 1.54
C SER A 320 11.76 -22.84 2.98
N GLY A 321 10.88 -22.39 3.88
CA GLY A 321 10.71 -22.90 5.25
C GLY A 321 11.92 -22.79 6.19
N ASN A 322 11.76 -21.99 7.24
CA ASN A 322 12.24 -22.33 8.59
C ASN A 322 11.11 -22.05 9.58
#